data_AF-A0A8T1LXR4-F1
#
_entry.id   AF-A0A8T1LXR4-F1
#
_cell.length_a   1.000
_cell.length_b   1.000
_cell.length_c   1.000
_cell.angle_alpha   90.00
_cell.angle_beta   90.00
_cell.angle_gamma   90.00
#
_symmetry.space_group_name_H-M   'P 1'
#
loop_
_entity.id
_entity.type
_entity.pdbx_description
1 polymer ?
#
loop_
_entity_poly.entity_id
_entity_poly.type
_entity_poly.pdbx_seq_one_letter_code
_entity_poly.pdbx_strand_id
1 'polypeptide(L)'
;MKTTPFHILFAILISTGLCYEREIMIAQFAKPGRGDEPGGFTCRDLEQGASKFWRKRQFYDCREMDQLDDMVLLKFKTNIDAWSREYRELDDDALLWLATRMVNDYEGNCRTVSEWVHHGSRGPTETIMLTGLYQKTFCNQLMGRQFNGYKVTSCDSNNIREEELQTIQVSTYRVQLSVPAERHIVLDLISQLNTGLSKCRYNAYAVRQQTQRSYALN
;
A
#
# COMPACT_ATOMS: atom_id res chain seq x y z
N MET A 1 19.54 59.14 -7.87
CA MET A 1 19.83 57.80 -8.44
C MET A 1 18.74 56.85 -7.96
N LYS A 2 18.03 56.23 -8.91
CA LYS A 2 16.86 55.35 -8.68
C LYS A 2 17.29 53.88 -8.65
N THR A 3 16.76 53.14 -7.67
CA THR A 3 16.38 51.70 -7.64
C THR A 3 17.31 50.68 -8.31
N THR A 4 17.84 49.68 -7.61
CA THR A 4 17.12 48.40 -7.33
C THR A 4 17.94 47.49 -6.41
N PRO A 5 17.31 46.72 -5.50
CA PRO A 5 17.86 45.45 -5.02
C PRO A 5 17.10 44.31 -5.72
N PHE A 6 17.75 43.67 -6.69
CA PHE A 6 17.20 42.53 -7.45
C PHE A 6 17.82 41.21 -6.99
N HIS A 7 17.90 40.93 -5.69
CA HIS A 7 18.56 39.69 -5.19
C HIS A 7 17.86 39.01 -4.00
N ILE A 8 16.53 39.10 -3.89
CA ILE A 8 15.77 38.26 -2.95
C ILE A 8 14.57 37.65 -3.68
N LEU A 9 14.85 36.77 -4.64
CA LEU A 9 13.81 35.93 -5.24
C LEU A 9 14.35 34.60 -5.77
N PHE A 10 15.41 34.07 -5.14
CA PHE A 10 15.99 32.77 -5.50
C PHE A 10 16.06 31.76 -4.34
N ALA A 11 15.47 32.08 -3.19
CA ALA A 11 15.48 31.20 -2.00
C ALA A 11 14.11 30.54 -1.69
N ILE A 12 13.07 30.79 -2.49
CA ILE A 12 11.73 30.21 -2.26
C ILE A 12 11.27 29.48 -3.54
N LEU A 13 12.05 28.53 -4.03
CA LEU A 13 11.61 27.62 -5.11
C LEU A 13 12.07 26.18 -4.92
N ILE A 14 12.80 25.85 -3.84
CA ILE A 14 13.31 24.49 -3.57
C ILE A 14 12.42 23.73 -2.55
N SER A 15 11.48 24.39 -1.88
CA SER A 15 10.67 23.76 -0.83
C SER A 15 9.42 23.01 -1.34
N THR A 16 8.90 23.35 -2.53
CA THR A 16 7.64 22.74 -3.01
C THR A 16 7.81 21.33 -3.60
N GLY A 17 9.04 20.93 -3.93
CA GLY A 17 9.31 19.62 -4.55
C GLY A 17 9.26 18.42 -3.59
N LEU A 18 9.40 18.66 -2.28
CA LEU A 18 9.54 17.59 -1.27
C LEU A 18 8.28 17.32 -0.43
N CYS A 19 7.30 18.24 -0.39
CA CYS A 19 6.12 18.08 0.47
C CYS A 19 5.25 16.86 0.11
N TYR A 20 5.30 16.43 -1.14
CA TYR A 20 4.50 15.32 -1.67
C TYR A 20 5.34 14.09 -2.02
N GLU A 21 6.61 14.06 -1.62
CA GLU A 21 7.39 12.82 -1.66
C GLU A 21 6.84 11.85 -0.60
N ARG A 22 6.70 10.58 -0.97
CA ARG A 22 6.30 9.48 -0.09
C ARG A 22 7.21 8.29 -0.30
N GLU A 23 7.48 7.57 0.77
CA GLU A 23 8.10 6.25 0.70
C GLU A 23 7.01 5.20 0.81
N ILE A 24 7.01 4.25 -0.11
CA ILE A 24 6.06 3.15 -0.15
C ILE A 24 6.84 1.86 0.05
N MET A 25 6.34 1.03 0.96
CA MET A 25 6.85 -0.31 1.16
C MET A 25 5.78 -1.32 0.72
N ILE A 26 6.23 -2.36 0.02
CA ILE A 26 5.38 -3.47 -0.39
C ILE A 26 6.02 -4.79 0.05
N ALA A 27 5.16 -5.76 0.36
CA ALA A 27 5.52 -7.17 0.43
C ALA A 27 5.00 -7.88 -0.82
N GLN A 28 5.79 -8.80 -1.35
CA GLN A 28 5.40 -9.61 -2.51
C GLN A 28 5.93 -11.03 -2.39
N PHE A 29 5.17 -12.01 -2.91
CA PHE A 29 5.65 -13.38 -3.07
C PHE A 29 6.87 -13.43 -4.02
N ALA A 30 7.93 -14.10 -3.58
CA ALA A 30 9.19 -14.22 -4.30
C ALA A 30 9.05 -14.92 -5.67
N LYS A 31 8.14 -15.91 -5.82
CA LYS A 31 7.65 -16.52 -7.08
C LYS A 31 6.66 -17.68 -6.81
N PRO A 32 5.87 -18.16 -7.80
CA PRO A 32 5.11 -19.39 -7.67
C PRO A 32 6.07 -20.58 -7.81
N GLY A 33 5.98 -21.55 -6.89
CA GLY A 33 6.82 -22.75 -6.93
C GLY A 33 6.81 -23.46 -8.29
N ARG A 34 7.96 -23.40 -8.98
CA ARG A 34 8.44 -24.44 -9.88
C ARG A 34 9.95 -24.57 -9.63
N GLY A 35 10.31 -25.63 -8.90
CA GLY A 35 11.64 -26.24 -8.86
C GLY A 35 12.81 -25.33 -8.52
N ASP A 36 13.28 -25.43 -7.28
CA ASP A 36 14.69 -25.40 -6.84
C ASP A 36 15.66 -24.31 -7.34
N GLU A 37 15.21 -23.24 -7.99
CA GLU A 37 16.05 -22.08 -8.26
C GLU A 37 15.87 -21.02 -7.15
N PRO A 38 16.94 -20.65 -6.41
CA PRO A 38 16.93 -19.49 -5.53
C PRO A 38 16.87 -18.23 -6.40
N GLY A 39 15.67 -17.87 -6.83
CA GLY A 39 15.40 -16.69 -7.64
C GLY A 39 14.31 -15.86 -6.98
N GLY A 40 14.71 -14.85 -6.21
CA GLY A 40 13.80 -13.90 -5.57
C GLY A 40 13.10 -12.96 -6.55
N PHE A 41 12.25 -12.09 -6.02
CA PHE A 41 11.68 -10.95 -6.73
C PHE A 41 12.46 -9.68 -6.35
N THR A 42 12.88 -8.90 -7.32
CA THR A 42 13.82 -7.79 -7.14
C THR A 42 13.19 -6.45 -7.52
N CYS A 43 13.88 -5.35 -7.19
CA CYS A 43 13.51 -4.03 -7.70
C CYS A 43 13.48 -3.99 -9.24
N ARG A 44 14.37 -4.73 -9.90
CA ARG A 44 14.39 -4.81 -11.37
C ARG A 44 13.14 -5.47 -11.91
N ASP A 45 12.65 -6.52 -11.26
CA ASP A 45 11.42 -7.20 -11.67
C ASP A 45 10.20 -6.28 -11.49
N LEU A 46 10.14 -5.53 -10.38
CA LEU A 46 9.11 -4.52 -10.12
C LEU A 46 9.15 -3.39 -11.17
N GLU A 47 10.35 -2.92 -11.53
CA GLU A 47 10.56 -1.90 -12.55
C GLU A 47 10.12 -2.36 -13.93
N GLN A 48 10.43 -3.60 -14.30
CA GLN A 48 10.02 -4.18 -15.58
C GLN A 48 8.50 -4.39 -15.65
N GLY A 49 7.89 -4.91 -14.58
CA GLY A 49 6.46 -5.18 -14.52
C GLY A 49 5.59 -3.92 -14.68
N ALA A 50 6.07 -2.77 -14.20
CA ALA A 50 5.34 -1.50 -14.21
C ALA A 50 6.10 -0.38 -14.93
N SER A 51 6.86 -0.71 -15.98
CA SER A 51 7.88 0.16 -16.59
C SER A 51 7.41 1.56 -16.99
N LYS A 52 6.13 1.72 -17.35
CA LYS A 52 5.56 3.03 -17.71
C LYS A 52 5.60 4.03 -16.56
N PHE A 53 5.42 3.58 -15.31
CA PHE A 53 5.44 4.45 -14.13
C PHE A 53 6.86 4.85 -13.74
N TRP A 54 7.80 3.91 -13.78
CA TRP A 54 9.22 4.15 -13.49
C TRP A 54 9.86 5.10 -14.50
N ARG A 55 9.60 4.88 -15.80
CA ARG A 55 10.10 5.78 -16.86
C ARG A 55 9.56 7.20 -16.75
N LYS A 56 8.32 7.36 -16.26
CA LYS A 56 7.70 8.66 -16.01
C LYS A 56 8.09 9.28 -14.66
N ARG A 57 8.99 8.64 -13.90
CA ARG A 57 9.38 9.05 -12.54
C ARG A 57 8.21 9.16 -11.57
N GLN A 58 7.16 8.37 -11.81
CA GLN A 58 6.07 8.19 -10.85
C GLN A 58 6.51 7.30 -9.69
N PHE A 59 7.50 6.44 -9.94
CA PHE A 59 8.25 5.69 -8.93
C PHE A 59 9.75 5.87 -9.19
N TYR A 60 10.56 5.86 -8.13
CA TYR A 60 12.02 5.94 -8.19
C TYR A 60 12.67 5.41 -6.90
N ASP A 61 14.01 5.29 -6.90
CA ASP A 61 14.82 4.88 -5.74
C ASP A 61 14.35 3.57 -5.08
N CYS A 62 14.09 2.53 -5.87
CA CYS A 62 13.73 1.22 -5.34
C CYS A 62 14.91 0.59 -4.57
N ARG A 63 14.62 -0.03 -3.42
CA ARG A 63 15.54 -0.76 -2.56
C ARG A 63 14.92 -2.06 -2.08
N GLU A 64 15.70 -3.13 -2.14
CA GLU A 64 15.41 -4.39 -1.49
C GLU A 64 15.73 -4.24 0.00
N MET A 65 14.73 -4.47 0.86
CA MET A 65 14.82 -4.18 2.29
C MET A 65 15.12 -5.42 3.12
N ASP A 66 14.37 -6.50 2.86
CA ASP A 66 14.47 -7.76 3.59
C ASP A 66 13.87 -8.88 2.74
N GLN A 67 14.26 -10.12 3.03
CA GLN A 67 13.63 -11.32 2.48
C GLN A 67 13.12 -12.17 3.64
N LEU A 68 11.86 -12.57 3.58
CA LEU A 68 11.17 -13.34 4.60
C LEU A 68 10.62 -14.61 3.96
N ASP A 69 11.27 -15.75 4.18
CA ASP A 69 10.88 -17.06 3.65
C ASP A 69 10.55 -17.03 2.14
N ASP A 70 9.27 -16.89 1.80
CA ASP A 70 8.69 -16.87 0.46
C ASP A 70 8.29 -15.46 -0.05
N MET A 71 8.65 -14.41 0.70
CA MET A 71 8.33 -13.02 0.41
C MET A 71 9.56 -12.13 0.36
N VAL A 72 9.45 -11.06 -0.42
CA VAL A 72 10.42 -9.98 -0.47
C VAL A 72 9.77 -8.66 -0.04
N LEU A 73 10.53 -7.85 0.70
CA LEU A 73 10.14 -6.49 1.06
C LEU A 73 10.90 -5.50 0.19
N LEU A 74 10.16 -4.71 -0.58
CA LEU A 74 10.72 -3.65 -1.41
C LEU A 74 10.24 -2.30 -0.92
N LYS A 75 11.12 -1.31 -0.93
CA LYS A 75 10.79 0.09 -0.64
C LYS A 75 11.14 0.96 -1.84
N PHE A 76 10.27 1.87 -2.23
CA PHE A 76 10.54 2.84 -3.28
C PHE A 76 9.93 4.18 -2.93
N LYS A 77 10.32 5.22 -3.68
CA LYS A 77 9.83 6.58 -3.53
C LYS A 77 8.86 6.93 -4.64
N THR A 78 7.98 7.87 -4.33
CA THR A 78 7.08 8.52 -5.28
C THR A 78 6.94 10.00 -4.95
N ASN A 79 6.63 10.80 -5.96
CA ASN A 79 6.08 12.13 -5.78
C ASN A 79 4.62 12.11 -6.28
N ILE A 80 3.66 12.43 -5.41
CA ILE A 80 2.23 12.35 -5.75
C ILE A 80 1.86 13.27 -6.92
N ASP A 81 2.59 14.37 -7.10
CA ASP A 81 2.40 15.27 -8.24
C ASP A 81 2.70 14.63 -9.58
N ALA A 82 3.56 13.61 -9.60
CA ALA A 82 3.84 12.84 -10.81
C ALA A 82 2.66 11.91 -11.17
N TRP A 83 1.76 11.62 -10.22
CA TRP A 83 0.57 10.79 -10.47
C TRP A 83 -0.59 11.66 -10.93
N SER A 84 -1.08 12.53 -10.04
CA SER A 84 -2.12 13.52 -10.28
C SER A 84 -2.18 14.45 -9.07
N ARG A 85 -2.37 15.75 -9.29
CA ARG A 85 -2.49 16.73 -8.19
C ARG A 85 -3.73 16.49 -7.32
N GLU A 86 -4.77 15.89 -7.89
CA GLU A 86 -5.99 15.53 -7.14
C GLU A 86 -5.70 14.48 -6.05
N TYR A 87 -4.61 13.72 -6.19
CA TYR A 87 -4.25 12.67 -5.24
C TYR A 87 -3.50 13.17 -4.00
N ARG A 88 -3.20 14.47 -3.91
CA ARG A 88 -2.51 15.08 -2.76
C ARG A 88 -3.30 14.94 -1.46
N GLU A 89 -4.62 14.96 -1.56
CA GLU A 89 -5.56 14.91 -0.44
C GLU A 89 -6.03 13.47 -0.14
N LEU A 90 -5.42 12.45 -0.78
CA LEU A 90 -5.69 11.07 -0.41
C LEU A 90 -5.14 10.79 0.99
N ASP A 91 -5.94 10.11 1.79
CA ASP A 91 -5.45 9.45 3.00
C ASP A 91 -4.47 8.32 2.64
N ASP A 92 -3.68 7.89 3.63
CA ASP A 92 -2.64 6.89 3.42
C ASP A 92 -3.20 5.56 2.88
N ASP A 93 -4.41 5.17 3.30
CA ASP A 93 -5.04 3.92 2.88
C ASP A 93 -5.39 3.94 1.38
N ALA A 94 -6.03 5.00 0.92
CA ALA A 94 -6.37 5.21 -0.49
C ALA A 94 -5.12 5.38 -1.35
N LEU A 95 -4.11 6.09 -0.84
CA LEU A 95 -2.83 6.26 -1.52
C LEU A 95 -2.11 4.93 -1.71
N LEU A 96 -2.02 4.12 -0.65
CA LEU A 96 -1.40 2.80 -0.68
C LEU A 96 -2.14 1.86 -1.63
N TRP A 97 -3.48 1.86 -1.59
CA TRP A 97 -4.30 1.12 -2.56
C TRP A 97 -4.04 1.54 -4.01
N LEU A 98 -3.91 2.83 -4.28
CA LEU A 98 -3.60 3.31 -5.63
C LEU A 98 -2.19 2.89 -6.06
N ALA A 99 -1.22 2.99 -5.14
CA ALA A 99 0.16 2.59 -5.38
C ALA A 99 0.28 1.12 -5.73
N THR A 100 -0.39 0.22 -4.98
CA THR A 100 -0.35 -1.22 -5.28
C THR A 100 -0.93 -1.51 -6.66
N ARG A 101 -2.01 -0.84 -7.04
CA ARG A 101 -2.58 -0.97 -8.38
C ARG A 101 -1.61 -0.53 -9.48
N MET A 102 -0.88 0.55 -9.27
CA MET A 102 0.12 1.07 -10.20
C MET A 102 1.35 0.17 -10.32
N VAL A 103 1.89 -0.36 -9.22
CA VAL A 103 3.05 -1.27 -9.27
C VAL A 103 2.72 -2.64 -9.86
N ASN A 104 1.45 -3.03 -9.89
CA ASN A 104 0.98 -4.21 -10.66
C ASN A 104 0.56 -3.83 -12.09
N ASP A 105 0.95 -2.65 -12.58
CA ASP A 105 0.63 -2.10 -13.90
C ASP A 105 -0.87 -1.99 -14.25
N TYR A 106 -1.74 -2.08 -13.25
CA TYR A 106 -3.17 -2.33 -13.40
C TYR A 106 -3.51 -3.64 -14.13
N GLU A 107 -2.63 -4.65 -14.08
CA GLU A 107 -2.88 -5.99 -14.59
C GLU A 107 -3.60 -6.88 -13.56
N GLY A 108 -3.97 -8.11 -13.97
CA GLY A 108 -4.58 -9.11 -13.10
C GLY A 108 -3.54 -10.16 -12.68
N ASN A 109 -2.97 -10.02 -11.47
CA ASN A 109 -2.23 -11.04 -10.71
C ASN A 109 -1.61 -10.36 -9.47
N CYS A 110 -2.46 -9.97 -8.53
CA CYS A 110 -2.13 -9.05 -7.45
C CYS A 110 -1.34 -9.77 -6.36
N ARG A 111 -0.02 -9.78 -6.53
CA ARG A 111 0.92 -10.47 -5.65
C ARG A 111 1.67 -9.54 -4.73
N THR A 112 1.27 -8.27 -4.68
CA THR A 112 1.82 -7.27 -3.77
C THR A 112 0.76 -6.86 -2.75
N VAL A 113 1.17 -6.68 -1.51
CA VAL A 113 0.41 -5.91 -0.50
C VAL A 113 1.26 -4.76 -0.01
N SER A 114 0.60 -3.71 0.46
CA SER A 114 1.29 -2.62 1.15
C SER A 114 1.81 -3.07 2.52
N GLU A 115 2.89 -2.44 2.94
CA GLU A 115 3.48 -2.64 4.26
C GLU A 115 3.67 -1.30 4.96
N TRP A 116 3.30 -1.27 6.24
CA TRP A 116 3.62 -0.16 7.14
C TRP A 116 4.80 -0.56 8.00
N VAL A 117 5.98 0.00 7.75
CA VAL A 117 7.16 -0.19 8.59
C VAL A 117 7.59 1.13 9.20
N HIS A 118 7.01 1.44 10.37
CA HIS A 118 7.72 2.27 11.33
C HIS A 118 8.80 1.43 12.00
N HIS A 119 10.02 1.96 12.04
CA HIS A 119 11.19 1.32 12.65
C HIS A 119 10.86 0.83 14.08
N GLY A 120 10.85 -0.49 14.29
CA GLY A 120 10.86 -1.08 15.64
C GLY A 120 9.83 -2.18 15.94
N SER A 121 8.79 -2.37 15.12
CA SER A 121 7.82 -3.44 15.37
C SER A 121 7.74 -4.35 14.14
N ARG A 122 8.19 -5.61 14.29
CA ARG A 122 8.12 -6.66 13.26
C ARG A 122 7.08 -7.75 13.56
N GLY A 123 6.52 -7.83 14.77
CA GLY A 123 5.60 -8.90 15.19
C GLY A 123 4.20 -8.90 14.52
N PRO A 124 3.51 -10.05 14.46
CA PRO A 124 2.18 -10.18 13.86
C PRO A 124 1.10 -9.45 14.66
N THR A 125 -0.07 -9.22 14.06
CA THR A 125 -1.21 -8.51 14.66
C THR A 125 -2.54 -9.05 14.18
N GLU A 126 -3.54 -9.15 15.04
CA GLU A 126 -4.86 -9.67 14.66
C GLU A 126 -5.70 -8.67 13.85
N THR A 127 -5.27 -7.42 13.72
CA THR A 127 -6.01 -6.40 12.98
C THR A 127 -5.32 -6.07 11.65
N ILE A 128 -6.08 -5.98 10.57
CA ILE A 128 -5.63 -5.47 9.27
C ILE A 128 -6.50 -4.28 8.83
N MET A 129 -5.91 -3.33 8.11
CA MET A 129 -6.66 -2.37 7.30
C MET A 129 -6.74 -2.93 5.89
N LEU A 130 -7.94 -3.00 5.35
CA LEU A 130 -8.22 -3.49 4.00
C LEU A 130 -8.91 -2.39 3.22
N THR A 131 -8.33 -2.01 2.09
CA THR A 131 -8.89 -0.97 1.21
C THR A 131 -9.24 -1.59 -0.14
N GLY A 132 -10.45 -1.31 -0.63
CA GLY A 132 -10.88 -1.80 -1.92
C GLY A 132 -12.32 -1.44 -2.27
N LEU A 133 -12.96 -2.25 -3.11
CA LEU A 133 -14.31 -1.96 -3.62
C LEU A 133 -15.30 -1.79 -2.47
N TYR A 134 -16.02 -0.68 -2.46
CA TYR A 134 -17.15 -0.52 -1.57
C TYR A 134 -18.30 -1.42 -2.00
N GLN A 135 -18.76 -2.28 -1.10
CA GLN A 135 -20.03 -2.99 -1.24
C GLN A 135 -20.73 -3.03 0.12
N LYS A 136 -22.03 -2.73 0.16
CA LYS A 136 -22.82 -2.69 1.40
C LYS A 136 -22.78 -4.01 2.17
N THR A 137 -22.66 -5.13 1.46
CA THR A 137 -22.63 -6.49 2.05
C THR A 137 -21.21 -7.05 2.21
N PHE A 138 -20.16 -6.27 1.91
CA PHE A 138 -18.78 -6.77 1.88
C PHE A 138 -18.37 -7.42 3.20
N CYS A 139 -18.57 -6.75 4.33
CA CYS A 139 -18.18 -7.29 5.63
C CYS A 139 -18.94 -8.57 6.00
N ASN A 140 -20.24 -8.64 5.70
CA ASN A 140 -21.03 -9.86 5.95
C ASN A 140 -20.52 -11.04 5.11
N GLN A 141 -20.17 -10.79 3.85
CA GLN A 141 -19.59 -11.81 2.96
C GLN A 141 -18.20 -12.23 3.43
N LEU A 142 -17.37 -11.27 3.84
CA LEU A 142 -16.02 -11.51 4.30
C LEU A 142 -16.01 -12.36 5.59
N MET A 143 -16.87 -12.03 6.57
CA MET A 143 -17.04 -12.79 7.81
C MET A 143 -17.63 -14.18 7.57
N GLY A 144 -18.45 -14.35 6.53
CA GLY A 144 -19.02 -15.64 6.14
C GLY A 144 -18.06 -16.57 5.40
N ARG A 145 -16.90 -16.07 4.95
CA ARG A 145 -15.92 -16.85 4.18
C ARG A 145 -15.01 -17.67 5.11
N GLN A 146 -14.72 -18.90 4.69
CA GLN A 146 -13.70 -19.73 5.34
C GLN A 146 -12.37 -19.55 4.62
N PHE A 147 -11.31 -19.27 5.39
CA PHE A 147 -9.94 -19.21 4.91
C PHE A 147 -9.14 -20.37 5.51
N ASN A 148 -8.07 -20.78 4.84
CA ASN A 148 -7.21 -21.85 5.32
C ASN A 148 -6.34 -21.32 6.47
N GLY A 149 -6.62 -21.78 7.69
CA GLY A 149 -5.80 -21.46 8.88
C GLY A 149 -6.22 -20.21 9.65
N TYR A 150 -7.20 -19.43 9.18
CA TYR A 150 -7.72 -18.25 9.88
C TYR A 150 -9.18 -17.96 9.54
N LYS A 151 -9.82 -17.13 10.36
CA LYS A 151 -11.19 -16.62 10.15
C LYS A 151 -11.22 -15.12 10.37
N VAL A 152 -12.13 -14.44 9.71
CA VAL A 152 -12.45 -13.04 10.00
C VAL A 152 -13.49 -13.01 11.12
N THR A 153 -13.12 -12.40 12.26
CA THR A 153 -13.94 -12.34 13.47
C THR A 153 -14.72 -11.03 13.58
N SER A 154 -14.22 -9.95 12.97
CA SER A 154 -14.92 -8.67 12.84
C SER A 154 -14.55 -7.98 11.52
N CYS A 155 -15.48 -7.22 10.96
CA CYS A 155 -15.23 -6.35 9.82
C CYS A 155 -16.13 -5.13 9.91
N ASP A 156 -15.52 -3.95 9.89
CA ASP A 156 -16.22 -2.67 9.98
C ASP A 156 -15.72 -1.73 8.88
N SER A 157 -16.62 -1.03 8.20
CA SER A 157 -16.23 0.03 7.28
C SER A 157 -15.78 1.25 8.07
N ASN A 158 -14.51 1.60 7.99
CA ASN A 158 -13.94 2.73 8.71
C ASN A 158 -14.09 4.04 7.94
N ASN A 159 -13.92 4.00 6.63
CA ASN A 159 -13.90 5.19 5.79
C ASN A 159 -14.46 4.84 4.41
N ILE A 160 -15.69 5.27 4.15
CA ILE A 160 -16.31 5.16 2.82
C ILE A 160 -15.97 6.46 2.08
N ARG A 161 -15.25 6.37 0.97
CA ARG A 161 -14.98 7.55 0.14
C ARG A 161 -16.23 7.87 -0.68
N GLU A 162 -16.77 9.07 -0.47
CA GLU A 162 -17.93 9.56 -1.23
C GLU A 162 -17.57 9.77 -2.71
N GLU A 163 -16.36 10.26 -2.97
CA GLU A 163 -15.84 10.45 -4.31
C GLU A 163 -15.18 9.17 -4.86
N GLU A 164 -15.41 8.92 -6.14
CA GLU A 164 -14.80 7.80 -6.84
C GLU A 164 -13.31 8.05 -7.11
N LEU A 165 -12.46 7.08 -6.73
CA LEU A 165 -11.05 7.09 -7.08
C LEU A 165 -10.82 6.24 -8.32
N GLN A 166 -10.45 6.88 -9.43
CA GLN A 166 -10.34 6.23 -10.74
C GLN A 166 -11.64 5.50 -11.15
N THR A 167 -12.78 6.20 -11.05
CA THR A 167 -14.14 5.69 -11.35
C THR A 167 -14.56 4.48 -10.53
N ILE A 168 -14.03 4.35 -9.30
CA ILE A 168 -14.31 3.25 -8.38
C ILE A 168 -14.66 3.84 -7.03
N GLN A 169 -15.80 3.43 -6.48
CA GLN A 169 -16.12 3.72 -5.09
C GLN A 169 -15.29 2.81 -4.18
N VAL A 170 -14.45 3.41 -3.35
CA VAL A 170 -13.49 2.71 -2.49
C VAL A 170 -13.86 2.92 -1.02
N SER A 171 -13.67 1.88 -0.22
CA SER A 171 -13.79 1.96 1.23
C SER A 171 -12.59 1.29 1.88
N THR A 172 -12.22 1.80 3.05
CA THR A 172 -11.31 1.11 3.96
C THR A 172 -12.10 0.43 5.07
N TYR A 173 -11.72 -0.81 5.36
CA TYR A 173 -12.32 -1.70 6.33
C TYR A 173 -11.29 -2.06 7.39
N ARG A 174 -11.69 -2.00 8.66
CA ARG A 174 -10.94 -2.60 9.75
C ARG A 174 -11.39 -4.04 9.89
N VAL A 175 -10.47 -4.98 9.75
CA VAL A 175 -10.77 -6.41 9.78
C VAL A 175 -9.98 -7.05 10.92
N GLN A 176 -10.67 -7.80 11.77
CA GLN A 176 -10.07 -8.58 12.85
C GLN A 176 -10.01 -10.05 12.41
N LEU A 177 -8.86 -10.69 12.60
CA LEU A 177 -8.64 -12.11 12.32
C LEU A 177 -8.65 -12.92 13.62
N SER A 178 -8.90 -14.22 13.51
CA SER A 178 -8.88 -15.16 14.64
C SER A 178 -7.48 -15.52 15.13
N VAL A 179 -6.45 -15.18 14.36
CA VAL A 179 -5.04 -15.41 14.67
C VAL A 179 -4.24 -14.16 14.28
N PRO A 180 -3.08 -13.89 14.91
CA PRO A 180 -2.21 -12.80 14.50
C PRO A 180 -1.84 -12.91 13.02
N ALA A 181 -2.16 -11.88 12.24
CA ALA A 181 -1.82 -11.74 10.84
C ALA A 181 -0.31 -11.54 10.68
N GLU A 182 0.35 -12.58 10.19
CA GLU A 182 1.65 -12.44 9.55
C GLU A 182 1.49 -11.92 8.11
N ARG A 183 2.59 -11.44 7.51
CA ARG A 183 2.56 -10.87 6.16
C ARG A 183 2.01 -11.84 5.12
N HIS A 184 2.37 -13.12 5.23
CA HIS A 184 1.89 -14.15 4.32
C HIS A 184 0.35 -14.33 4.42
N ILE A 185 -0.23 -14.18 5.62
CA ILE A 185 -1.69 -14.23 5.83
C ILE A 185 -2.38 -13.04 5.16
N VAL A 186 -1.82 -11.83 5.31
CA VAL A 186 -2.37 -10.62 4.67
C VAL A 186 -2.32 -10.76 3.14
N LEU A 187 -1.20 -11.24 2.62
CA LEU A 187 -1.01 -11.42 1.19
C LEU A 187 -1.90 -12.55 0.61
N ASP A 188 -2.06 -13.66 1.33
CA ASP A 188 -3.01 -14.73 0.98
C ASP A 188 -4.45 -14.19 0.91
N LEU A 189 -4.90 -13.46 1.93
CA LEU A 189 -6.23 -12.84 1.94
C LEU A 189 -6.45 -11.96 0.70
N ILE A 190 -5.48 -11.12 0.38
CA ILE A 190 -5.58 -10.18 -0.75
C ILE A 190 -5.52 -10.89 -2.10
N SER A 191 -4.70 -11.93 -2.23
CA SER A 191 -4.70 -12.81 -3.40
C SER A 191 -6.08 -13.44 -3.61
N GLN A 192 -6.67 -13.95 -2.52
CA GLN A 192 -7.99 -14.58 -2.52
C GLN A 192 -9.16 -13.62 -2.80
N LEU A 193 -9.06 -12.35 -2.39
CA LEU A 193 -10.07 -11.31 -2.67
C LEU A 193 -9.94 -10.74 -4.08
N ASN A 194 -8.74 -10.71 -4.62
CA ASN A 194 -8.50 -10.28 -6.00
C ASN A 194 -8.67 -11.41 -7.03
N THR A 195 -8.92 -12.64 -6.60
CA THR A 195 -9.14 -13.78 -7.51
C THR A 195 -10.34 -13.50 -8.41
N GLY A 196 -10.14 -13.57 -9.73
CA GLY A 196 -11.17 -13.27 -10.73
C GLY A 196 -11.41 -11.77 -10.96
N LEU A 197 -10.70 -10.88 -10.25
CA LEU A 197 -10.77 -9.44 -10.46
C LEU A 197 -9.56 -8.93 -11.25
N SER A 198 -9.82 -8.05 -12.21
CA SER A 198 -8.76 -7.30 -12.89
C SER A 198 -8.26 -6.14 -12.04
N LYS A 199 -6.99 -5.74 -12.19
CA LYS A 199 -6.43 -4.46 -11.72
C LYS A 199 -6.35 -4.26 -10.20
N CYS A 200 -6.15 -5.33 -9.43
CA CYS A 200 -5.86 -5.29 -7.99
C CYS A 200 -6.80 -4.41 -7.18
N ARG A 201 -8.06 -4.83 -7.14
CA ARG A 201 -9.15 -4.08 -6.53
C ARG A 201 -9.08 -4.00 -5.01
N TYR A 202 -8.34 -4.91 -4.38
CA TYR A 202 -8.13 -4.92 -2.94
C TYR A 202 -6.65 -4.83 -2.60
N ASN A 203 -6.36 -4.09 -1.53
CA ASN A 203 -5.08 -4.02 -0.87
C ASN A 203 -5.30 -4.13 0.65
N ALA A 204 -4.30 -4.56 1.40
CA ALA A 204 -4.34 -4.51 2.85
C ALA A 204 -2.94 -4.39 3.44
N TYR A 205 -2.90 -4.03 4.72
CA TYR A 205 -1.71 -4.10 5.54
C TYR A 205 -2.10 -4.42 6.99
N ALA A 206 -1.16 -5.00 7.74
CA ALA A 206 -1.38 -5.34 9.13
C ALA A 206 -1.30 -4.08 10.02
N VAL A 207 -2.32 -3.84 10.86
CA VAL A 207 -2.38 -2.69 11.78
C VAL A 207 -1.67 -3.04 13.07
N ARG A 208 -0.57 -2.37 13.33
CA ARG A 208 0.09 -2.48 14.63
C ARG A 208 -0.54 -1.44 15.54
N GLN A 209 -1.16 -1.86 16.64
CA GLN A 209 -1.60 -0.92 17.67
C GLN A 209 -0.40 -0.05 18.05
N GLN A 210 -0.43 1.24 17.71
CA GLN A 210 0.24 2.21 18.55
C GLN A 210 -0.46 2.08 19.89
N THR A 211 0.26 1.62 20.91
CA THR A 211 -0.19 1.83 22.28
C THR A 211 -0.56 3.31 22.35
N GLN A 212 -1.85 3.59 22.54
CA GLN A 212 -2.30 4.93 22.92
C GLN A 212 -1.60 5.24 24.25
N ARG A 213 -0.38 5.77 24.19
CA ARG A 213 0.05 6.73 25.19
C ARG A 213 -0.70 8.00 24.85
N SER A 214 -1.96 8.03 25.26
CA SER A 214 -2.59 9.27 25.67
C SER A 214 -1.59 9.93 26.62
N TYR A 215 -0.89 10.94 26.10
CA TYR A 215 -0.42 12.03 26.92
C TYR A 215 -1.68 12.60 27.57
N ALA A 216 -2.02 12.07 28.74
CA ALA A 216 -2.73 12.83 29.73
C ALA A 216 -1.83 14.03 30.04
N LEU A 217 -2.06 15.12 29.32
CA LEU A 217 -1.64 16.44 29.75
C LEU A 217 -2.42 16.72 31.04
N ASN A 218 -1.75 16.49 32.16
CA ASN A 218 -1.96 17.27 33.37
C ASN A 218 -1.24 18.61 33.21
#